data_AF-T1AKA6-F1
#
_entry.id   AF-T1AKA6-F1
#
_cell.length_a   1.000
_cell.length_b   1.000
_cell.length_c   1.000
_cell.angle_alpha   90.00
_cell.angle_beta   90.00
_cell.angle_gamma   90.00
#
_symmetry.space_group_name_H-M   'P 1'
#
loop_
_entity.id
_entity.type
_entity.pdbx_description
1 polymer ?
#
loop_
_entity_poly.entity_id
_entity_poly.type
_entity_poly.pdbx_seq_one_letter_code
_entity_poly.pdbx_strand_id
1 'polypeptide(L)'
;MKAWIAHIVDFSRRHAVVVTLFFALLASMGVWLAHGQLRVDTNTDHMFDARLPWRQHERTFDHEFPQFNNLLVAVVRGATPEETEQTAAQLVRAVRADPSHFHDAERPDANPFFRHEGLLLLPPDDLSKLLNSLIAAQPLLGSLARDPSAIGLLRGLSLMAEGVRIQHAEPQAIQERA
;
A
#
# COMPACT_ATOMS: atom_id res chain seq x y z
N MET A 1 -35.46 11.60 55.40
CA MET A 1 -35.46 11.19 53.97
C MET A 1 -36.85 11.14 53.35
N LYS A 2 -37.77 10.28 53.82
CA LYS A 2 -39.09 10.10 53.17
C LYS A 2 -39.96 11.37 53.13
N ALA A 3 -40.01 12.13 54.22
CA ALA A 3 -40.76 13.39 54.29
C ALA A 3 -40.21 14.48 53.35
N TRP A 4 -38.89 14.48 53.11
CA TRP A 4 -38.24 15.46 52.25
C TRP A 4 -38.56 15.20 50.76
N ILE A 5 -38.55 13.93 50.34
CA ILE A 5 -38.97 13.53 48.99
C ILE A 5 -40.45 13.86 48.77
N ALA A 6 -41.32 13.56 49.75
CA ALA A 6 -42.75 13.88 49.67
C ALA A 6 -42.98 15.40 49.49
N HIS A 7 -42.25 16.24 50.21
CA HIS A 7 -42.30 17.70 50.05
C HIS A 7 -41.89 18.17 48.65
N ILE A 8 -40.84 17.59 48.07
CA ILE A 8 -40.38 17.92 46.71
C ILE A 8 -41.43 17.53 45.66
N VAL A 9 -42.07 16.36 45.84
CA VAL A 9 -43.13 15.88 44.97
C VAL A 9 -44.38 16.75 45.07
N ASP A 10 -44.81 17.11 46.28
CA ASP A 10 -45.97 17.99 46.48
C ASP A 10 -45.72 19.40 45.92
N PHE A 11 -44.50 19.92 46.08
CA PHE A 11 -44.10 21.20 45.47
C PHE A 11 -44.13 21.13 43.94
N SER A 12 -43.61 20.04 43.37
CA SER A 12 -43.62 19.78 41.93
C SER A 12 -45.04 19.61 41.39
N ARG A 13 -45.94 18.97 42.15
CA ARG A 13 -47.35 18.79 41.77
C ARG A 13 -48.11 20.10 41.75
N ARG A 14 -47.88 20.98 42.74
CA ARG A 14 -48.54 22.31 42.80
C ARG A 14 -48.08 23.24 41.69
N HIS A 15 -46.84 23.10 41.21
CA HIS A 15 -46.25 23.93 40.15
C HIS A 15 -45.98 23.15 38.86
N ALA A 16 -46.78 22.12 38.57
CA ALA A 16 -46.52 21.15 37.51
C ALA A 16 -46.17 21.81 36.16
N VAL A 17 -46.95 22.81 35.73
CA VAL A 17 -46.71 23.51 34.46
C VAL A 17 -45.37 24.25 34.44
N VAL A 18 -45.02 24.94 35.52
CA VAL A 18 -43.74 25.68 35.64
C VAL A 18 -42.57 24.72 35.64
N VAL A 19 -42.68 23.61 36.38
CA VAL A 19 -41.65 22.56 36.43
C VAL A 19 -41.48 21.93 35.05
N THR A 20 -42.57 21.59 34.35
CA THR A 20 -42.50 21.03 33.00
C THR A 20 -41.85 21.99 32.01
N LEU A 21 -42.22 23.27 31.99
CA LEU A 21 -41.61 24.26 31.10
C LEU A 21 -40.12 24.46 31.41
N PHE A 22 -39.76 24.50 32.69
CA PHE A 22 -38.37 24.62 33.12
C PHE A 22 -37.52 23.43 32.64
N PHE A 23 -37.99 22.19 32.86
CA PHE A 23 -37.29 21.01 32.37
C PHE A 23 -37.27 20.89 30.85
N ALA A 24 -38.33 21.34 30.15
CA ALA A 24 -38.35 21.40 28.70
C ALA A 24 -37.31 22.40 28.16
N LEU A 25 -37.14 23.56 28.81
CA LEU A 25 -36.11 24.53 28.48
C LEU A 25 -34.70 23.96 28.73
N LEU A 26 -34.48 23.30 29.87
CA LEU A 26 -33.22 22.61 30.18
C LEU A 26 -32.90 21.49 29.19
N ALA A 27 -33.88 20.68 28.82
CA ALA A 27 -33.71 19.65 27.80
C ALA A 27 -33.36 20.25 26.43
N SER A 28 -34.03 21.35 26.04
CA SER A 28 -33.73 22.06 24.79
C SER A 28 -32.33 22.66 24.81
N MET A 29 -31.89 23.22 25.93
CA MET A 29 -30.52 23.70 26.13
C MET A 29 -29.51 22.55 26.06
N GLY A 30 -29.84 21.40 26.66
CA GLY A 30 -29.01 20.19 26.59
C GLY A 30 -28.86 19.68 25.16
N VAL A 31 -29.94 19.66 24.38
CA VAL A 31 -29.91 19.31 22.94
C VAL A 31 -29.08 20.33 22.16
N TRP A 32 -29.23 21.63 22.43
CA TRP A 32 -28.46 22.67 21.77
C TRP A 32 -26.95 22.54 22.05
N LEU A 33 -26.58 22.27 23.31
CA LEU A 33 -25.20 22.02 23.71
C LEU A 33 -24.66 20.73 23.08
N ALA A 34 -25.43 19.64 23.10
CA ALA A 34 -25.05 18.39 22.46
C ALA A 34 -24.86 18.59 20.96
N HIS A 35 -25.74 19.32 20.28
CA HIS A 35 -25.58 19.64 18.87
C HIS A 35 -24.29 20.44 18.58
N GLY A 36 -23.87 21.33 19.49
CA GLY A 36 -22.65 22.12 19.32
C GLY A 36 -21.35 21.43 19.75
N GLN A 37 -21.40 20.48 20.69
CA GLN A 37 -20.22 19.93 21.35
C GLN A 37 -20.06 18.41 21.23
N LEU A 38 -21.09 17.67 20.83
CA LEU A 38 -21.00 16.23 20.67
C LEU A 38 -20.13 15.92 19.44
N ARG A 39 -18.90 15.47 19.71
CA ARG A 39 -17.93 15.03 18.70
C ARG A 39 -17.65 13.56 18.90
N VAL A 40 -17.55 12.82 17.79
CA VAL A 40 -17.09 11.44 17.81
C VAL A 40 -15.59 11.46 17.54
N ASP A 41 -14.83 10.87 18.45
CA ASP A 41 -13.38 10.67 18.28
C ASP A 41 -13.13 9.25 17.80
N THR A 42 -12.56 9.11 16.60
CA THR A 42 -12.20 7.82 16.00
C THR A 42 -10.72 7.50 16.19
N ASN A 43 -9.98 8.32 16.94
CA ASN A 43 -8.59 8.06 17.24
C ASN A 43 -8.46 7.10 18.43
N THR A 44 -8.09 5.86 18.14
CA THR A 44 -7.88 4.80 19.15
C THR A 44 -6.82 5.20 20.18
N ASP A 45 -5.86 6.05 19.81
CA ASP A 45 -4.81 6.51 20.71
C ASP A 45 -5.32 7.29 21.93
N HIS A 46 -6.46 7.98 21.76
CA HIS A 46 -7.07 8.77 22.82
C HIS A 46 -7.78 7.90 23.86
N MET A 47 -7.91 6.59 23.60
CA MET A 47 -8.42 5.62 24.56
C MET A 47 -7.39 5.28 25.64
N PHE A 48 -6.12 5.64 25.46
CA PHE A 48 -5.02 5.30 26.37
C PHE A 48 -4.44 6.54 27.06
N ASP A 49 -3.99 6.38 28.32
CA ASP A 49 -3.39 7.49 29.08
C ASP A 49 -2.12 8.00 28.39
N ALA A 50 -2.08 9.32 28.20
CA ALA A 50 -0.99 10.03 27.56
C ALA A 50 0.39 9.86 28.23
N ARG A 51 0.43 9.41 29.49
CA ARG A 51 1.65 9.26 30.29
C ARG A 51 2.28 7.88 30.19
N LEU A 52 1.63 6.93 29.49
CA LEU A 52 2.21 5.61 29.28
C LEU A 52 3.56 5.73 28.56
N PRO A 53 4.60 4.97 28.97
CA PRO A 53 5.93 5.10 28.37
C PRO A 53 5.94 4.94 26.84
N TRP A 54 5.19 3.96 26.31
CA TRP A 54 5.10 3.75 24.86
C TRP A 54 4.41 4.91 24.12
N ARG A 55 3.41 5.58 24.73
CA ARG A 55 2.78 6.77 24.15
C ARG A 55 3.73 7.97 24.09
N GLN A 56 4.63 8.08 25.06
CA GLN A 56 5.66 9.13 25.04
C GLN A 56 6.66 8.87 23.90
N HIS A 57 7.11 7.62 23.76
CA HIS A 57 8.01 7.24 22.66
C HIS A 57 7.37 7.40 21.28
N GLU A 58 6.10 7.02 21.13
CA GLU A 58 5.33 7.21 19.90
C GLU A 58 5.25 8.69 19.52
N ARG A 59 4.87 9.58 20.45
CA ARG A 59 4.84 11.03 20.15
C ARG A 59 6.20 11.60 19.81
N THR A 60 7.26 11.12 20.47
CA THR A 60 8.62 11.53 20.12
C THR A 60 8.95 11.07 18.69
N PHE A 61 8.63 9.82 18.34
CA PHE A 61 8.83 9.31 16.99
C PHE A 61 8.04 10.11 15.94
N ASP A 62 6.76 10.39 16.19
CA ASP A 62 5.90 11.17 15.30
C ASP A 62 6.41 12.60 15.12
N HIS A 63 7.05 13.17 16.14
CA HIS A 63 7.65 14.50 16.08
C HIS A 63 8.95 14.53 15.27
N GLU A 64 9.81 13.53 15.48
CA GLU A 64 11.12 13.42 14.79
C GLU A 64 10.98 12.93 13.35
N PHE A 65 9.93 12.16 13.04
CA PHE A 65 9.68 11.59 11.71
C PHE A 65 8.27 11.92 11.18
N PRO A 66 7.95 13.21 10.99
CA PRO A 66 6.60 13.64 10.61
C PRO A 66 6.14 13.10 9.25
N GLN A 67 7.06 12.68 8.38
CA GLN A 67 6.76 12.07 7.09
C GLN A 67 6.04 10.71 7.19
N PHE A 68 6.10 10.04 8.36
CA PHE A 68 5.40 8.77 8.55
C PHE A 68 3.97 8.96 9.09
N ASN A 69 3.61 10.18 9.46
CA ASN A 69 2.28 10.50 9.96
C ASN A 69 1.29 10.65 8.80
N ASN A 70 0.05 10.18 9.00
CA ASN A 70 -1.03 10.27 8.02
C ASN A 70 -0.68 9.67 6.64
N LEU A 71 0.19 8.67 6.61
CA LEU A 71 0.51 7.94 5.38
C LEU A 71 -0.63 7.01 4.99
N LEU A 72 -1.01 7.06 3.71
CA LEU A 72 -1.91 6.10 3.10
C LEU A 72 -1.09 5.10 2.28
N VAL A 73 -1.20 3.81 2.63
CA VAL A 73 -0.56 2.73 1.87
C VAL A 73 -1.59 2.08 0.95
N ALA A 74 -1.37 2.20 -0.35
CA ALA A 74 -2.19 1.54 -1.38
C ALA A 74 -1.47 0.30 -1.91
N VAL A 75 -2.17 -0.84 -1.94
CA VAL A 75 -1.65 -2.10 -2.50
C VAL A 75 -2.31 -2.35 -3.85
N VAL A 76 -1.52 -2.38 -4.91
CA VAL A 76 -1.97 -2.66 -6.29
C VAL A 76 -1.75 -4.14 -6.59
N ARG A 77 -2.77 -4.81 -7.14
CA ARG A 77 -2.71 -6.22 -7.56
C ARG A 77 -3.29 -6.37 -8.95
N GLY A 78 -2.46 -6.80 -9.91
CA GLY A 78 -2.86 -7.19 -11.26
C GLY A 78 -2.79 -8.71 -11.47
N ALA A 79 -3.17 -9.17 -12.67
CA ALA A 79 -3.08 -10.58 -13.04
C ALA A 79 -1.63 -11.01 -13.33
N THR A 80 -0.80 -10.08 -13.80
CA THR A 80 0.64 -10.28 -14.00
C THR A 80 1.48 -9.23 -13.25
N PRO A 81 2.76 -9.51 -12.98
CA PRO A 81 3.68 -8.54 -12.40
C PRO A 81 3.81 -7.26 -13.24
N GLU A 82 3.84 -7.39 -14.57
CA GLU A 82 4.00 -6.26 -15.49
C GLU A 82 2.77 -5.34 -15.48
N GLU A 83 1.56 -5.92 -15.45
CA GLU A 83 0.32 -5.16 -15.33
C GLU A 83 0.25 -4.44 -13.97
N THR A 84 0.66 -5.13 -12.91
CA THR A 84 0.74 -4.55 -11.56
C THR A 84 1.68 -3.35 -11.53
N GLU A 85 2.87 -3.49 -12.10
CA GLU A 85 3.88 -2.44 -12.22
C GLU A 85 3.37 -1.22 -13.00
N GLN A 86 2.75 -1.46 -14.16
CA GLN A 86 2.18 -0.40 -14.99
C GLN A 86 1.05 0.33 -14.26
N THR A 87 0.16 -0.40 -13.59
CA THR A 87 -0.98 0.17 -12.86
C THR A 87 -0.49 1.00 -11.66
N ALA A 88 0.47 0.49 -10.89
CA ALA A 88 1.07 1.22 -9.78
C ALA A 88 1.78 2.50 -10.26
N ALA A 89 2.49 2.44 -11.38
CA ALA A 89 3.11 3.62 -11.99
C ALA A 89 2.08 4.65 -12.45
N GLN A 90 0.95 4.23 -13.03
CA GLN A 90 -0.13 5.13 -13.43
C GLN A 90 -0.82 5.77 -12.21
N LEU A 91 -1.06 4.99 -11.16
CA LEU A 91 -1.66 5.48 -9.92
C LEU A 91 -0.83 6.61 -9.31
N VAL A 92 0.49 6.41 -9.13
CA VAL A 92 1.35 7.47 -8.60
C VAL A 92 1.33 8.72 -9.46
N ARG A 93 1.38 8.58 -10.80
CA ARG A 93 1.31 9.73 -11.71
C ARG A 93 0.00 10.50 -11.55
N ALA A 94 -1.12 9.79 -11.42
CA ALA A 94 -2.43 10.41 -11.21
C ALA A 94 -2.50 11.14 -9.86
N VAL A 95 -2.01 10.52 -8.78
CA VAL A 95 -1.99 11.13 -7.44
C VAL A 95 -1.08 12.36 -7.38
N ARG A 96 0.12 12.29 -7.97
CA ARG A 96 1.04 13.43 -8.07
C ARG A 96 0.48 14.60 -8.87
N ALA A 97 -0.43 14.34 -9.80
CA ALA A 97 -1.08 15.37 -10.59
C ALA A 97 -2.17 16.13 -9.80
N ASP A 98 -2.54 15.65 -8.61
CA ASP A 98 -3.51 16.30 -7.71
C ASP A 98 -2.84 16.75 -6.39
N PRO A 99 -2.07 17.86 -6.42
CA PRO A 99 -1.45 18.41 -5.23
C PRO A 99 -2.47 19.08 -4.27
N SER A 100 -3.75 19.17 -4.66
CA SER A 100 -4.78 19.79 -3.82
C SER A 100 -5.30 18.85 -2.74
N HIS A 101 -5.29 17.55 -3.00
CA HIS A 101 -5.70 16.52 -2.04
C HIS A 101 -4.52 15.70 -1.49
N PHE A 102 -3.40 15.64 -2.21
CA PHE A 102 -2.23 14.85 -1.80
C PHE A 102 -0.97 15.71 -1.74
N HIS A 103 -0.24 15.61 -0.62
CA HIS A 103 1.03 16.35 -0.46
C HIS A 103 2.16 15.76 -1.29
N ASP A 104 2.27 14.44 -1.28
CA ASP A 104 3.26 13.69 -2.04
C ASP A 104 2.74 12.28 -2.32
N ALA A 105 3.32 11.61 -3.31
CA ALA A 105 3.11 10.20 -3.57
C ALA A 105 4.41 9.56 -4.02
N GLU A 106 4.85 8.53 -3.31
CA GLU A 106 6.08 7.80 -3.59
C GLU A 106 5.79 6.33 -3.85
N ARG A 107 6.64 5.71 -4.68
CA ARG A 107 6.73 4.26 -4.84
C ARG A 107 8.10 3.78 -4.36
N PRO A 108 8.18 3.29 -3.11
CA PRO A 108 9.44 2.84 -2.53
C PRO A 108 10.12 1.71 -3.33
N ASP A 109 9.30 0.86 -3.96
CA ASP A 109 9.72 -0.28 -4.78
C ASP A 109 10.35 0.14 -6.12
N ALA A 110 9.92 1.28 -6.69
CA ALA A 110 10.34 1.73 -8.01
C ALA A 110 11.53 2.71 -7.97
N ASN A 111 12.31 2.72 -6.89
CA ASN A 111 13.47 3.62 -6.77
C ASN A 111 14.47 3.38 -7.92
N PRO A 112 14.94 4.43 -8.62
CA PRO A 112 15.93 4.30 -9.70
C PRO A 112 17.18 3.49 -9.30
N PHE A 113 17.59 3.56 -8.03
CA PHE A 113 18.69 2.76 -7.50
C PHE A 113 18.45 1.26 -7.70
N PHE A 114 17.28 0.74 -7.32
CA PHE A 114 16.96 -0.68 -7.47
C PHE A 114 16.79 -1.12 -8.93
N ARG A 115 16.43 -0.19 -9.82
CA ARG A 115 16.32 -0.50 -11.26
C ARG A 115 17.68 -0.68 -11.92
N HIS A 116 18.69 0.07 -11.49
CA HIS A 116 20.05 -0.01 -12.03
C HIS A 116 20.93 -1.00 -11.27
N GLU A 117 20.90 -0.94 -9.95
CA GLU A 117 21.81 -1.68 -9.06
C GLU A 117 21.16 -2.86 -8.36
N GLY A 118 19.89 -3.19 -8.68
CA GLY A 118 19.14 -4.25 -7.99
C GLY A 118 19.81 -5.62 -8.05
N LEU A 119 20.55 -5.92 -9.13
CA LEU A 119 21.29 -7.18 -9.25
C LEU A 119 22.47 -7.28 -8.25
N LEU A 120 23.00 -6.16 -7.77
CA LEU A 120 24.09 -6.15 -6.78
C LEU A 120 23.61 -6.52 -5.38
N LEU A 121 22.30 -6.55 -5.14
CA LEU A 121 21.72 -6.96 -3.88
C LEU A 121 21.54 -8.48 -3.76
N LEU A 122 21.82 -9.23 -4.84
CA LEU A 122 21.79 -10.69 -4.82
C LEU A 122 23.08 -11.25 -4.20
N PRO A 123 23.00 -12.42 -3.52
CA PRO A 123 24.19 -13.17 -3.13
C PRO A 123 25.07 -13.50 -4.35
N PRO A 124 26.42 -13.54 -4.19
CA PRO A 124 27.33 -13.77 -5.32
C PRO A 124 27.06 -15.05 -6.12
N ASP A 125 26.63 -16.13 -5.43
CA ASP A 125 26.33 -17.41 -6.06
C ASP A 125 25.08 -17.33 -6.96
N ASP A 126 24.05 -16.60 -6.52
CA ASP A 126 22.81 -16.45 -7.28
C ASP A 126 22.99 -15.48 -8.45
N LEU A 127 23.77 -14.42 -8.25
CA LEU A 127 24.18 -13.52 -9.34
C LEU A 127 24.94 -14.29 -10.43
N SER A 128 25.89 -15.16 -10.04
CA SER A 128 26.66 -15.97 -10.98
C SER A 128 25.77 -16.92 -11.79
N LYS A 129 24.80 -17.59 -11.14
CA LYS A 129 23.82 -18.46 -11.82
C LYS A 129 22.94 -17.68 -12.79
N LEU A 130 22.48 -16.50 -12.39
CA LEU A 130 21.64 -15.64 -13.22
C LEU A 130 22.42 -15.18 -14.46
N LEU A 131 23.65 -14.70 -14.30
CA LEU A 131 24.50 -14.27 -15.42
C LEU A 131 24.77 -15.42 -16.40
N ASN A 132 25.10 -16.60 -15.90
CA ASN A 132 25.31 -17.79 -16.75
C ASN A 132 24.04 -18.15 -17.53
N SER A 133 22.86 -18.04 -16.91
CA SER A 133 21.57 -18.30 -17.56
C SER A 133 21.25 -17.27 -18.64
N LEU A 134 21.54 -15.98 -18.38
CA LEU A 134 21.38 -14.90 -19.36
C LEU A 134 22.32 -15.07 -20.55
N ILE A 135 23.58 -15.48 -20.32
CA ILE A 135 24.55 -15.78 -21.38
C ILE A 135 24.05 -16.93 -22.26
N ALA A 136 23.60 -18.03 -21.65
CA ALA A 136 23.05 -19.17 -22.38
C ALA A 136 21.80 -18.80 -23.21
N ALA A 137 20.98 -17.87 -22.72
CA ALA A 137 19.78 -17.40 -23.40
C ALA A 137 20.02 -16.29 -24.45
N GLN A 138 21.25 -15.77 -24.59
CA GLN A 138 21.56 -14.65 -25.50
C GLN A 138 21.03 -14.80 -26.92
N PRO A 139 21.12 -15.96 -27.61
CA PRO A 139 20.67 -16.01 -28.99
C PRO A 139 19.13 -15.93 -29.11
N LEU A 140 18.40 -16.39 -28.09
CA LEU A 140 16.95 -16.18 -28.00
C LEU A 140 16.65 -14.71 -27.69
N LEU A 141 17.26 -14.16 -26.64
CA LEU A 141 17.05 -12.78 -26.19
C LEU A 141 17.41 -11.75 -27.28
N GLY A 142 18.50 -11.98 -28.02
CA GLY A 142 18.92 -11.12 -29.13
C GLY A 142 17.95 -11.11 -30.29
N SER A 143 17.33 -12.26 -30.60
CA SER A 143 16.28 -12.33 -31.62
C SER A 143 15.00 -11.61 -31.17
N LEU A 144 14.60 -11.79 -29.91
CA LEU A 144 13.39 -11.17 -29.35
C LEU A 144 13.55 -9.65 -29.15
N ALA A 145 14.74 -9.19 -28.79
CA ALA A 145 15.05 -7.76 -28.69
C ALA A 145 14.92 -7.04 -30.05
N ARG A 146 15.13 -7.76 -31.16
CA ARG A 146 15.01 -7.23 -32.52
C ARG A 146 13.59 -7.24 -33.04
N ASP A 147 12.80 -8.25 -32.67
CA ASP A 147 11.39 -8.39 -33.04
C ASP A 147 10.56 -8.88 -31.82
N PRO A 148 10.10 -7.94 -30.95
CA PRO A 148 9.33 -8.26 -29.75
C PRO A 148 7.85 -8.51 -30.08
N SER A 149 7.59 -9.33 -31.10
CA SER A 149 6.24 -9.77 -31.48
C SER A 149 6.07 -11.27 -31.26
N ALA A 150 4.83 -11.74 -31.15
CA ALA A 150 4.54 -13.18 -31.06
C ALA A 150 5.11 -13.96 -32.26
N ILE A 151 5.09 -13.34 -33.45
CA ILE A 151 5.63 -13.91 -34.69
C ILE A 151 7.15 -13.97 -34.63
N GLY A 152 7.81 -12.89 -34.18
CA GLY A 152 9.26 -12.86 -33.97
C GLY A 152 9.74 -13.92 -32.99
N LEU A 153 9.01 -14.09 -31.88
CA LEU A 153 9.29 -15.10 -30.87
C LEU A 153 9.16 -16.53 -31.43
N LEU A 154 8.09 -16.84 -32.16
CA LEU A 154 7.90 -18.13 -32.83
C LEU A 154 9.00 -18.41 -33.87
N ARG A 155 9.42 -17.40 -34.64
CA ARG A 155 10.54 -17.52 -35.58
C ARG A 155 11.85 -17.81 -34.85
N GLY A 156 12.16 -17.09 -33.77
CA GLY A 156 13.35 -17.33 -32.94
C GLY A 156 13.40 -18.76 -32.42
N LEU A 157 12.27 -19.27 -31.90
CA LEU A 157 12.16 -20.66 -31.43
C LEU A 157 12.37 -21.68 -32.55
N SER A 158 11.82 -21.44 -33.75
CA SER A 158 12.04 -22.34 -34.90
C SER A 158 13.50 -22.38 -35.35
N LEU A 159 14.21 -21.25 -35.31
CA LEU A 159 15.63 -21.17 -35.66
C LEU A 159 16.51 -21.91 -34.66
N MET A 160 16.19 -21.81 -33.36
CA MET A 160 16.89 -22.57 -32.33
C MET A 160 16.65 -24.07 -32.46
N ALA A 161 15.39 -24.48 -32.71
CA ALA A 161 15.07 -25.88 -32.92
C ALA A 161 15.80 -26.47 -34.14
N GLU A 162 15.92 -25.71 -35.23
CA GLU A 162 16.67 -26.13 -36.41
C GLU A 162 18.18 -26.19 -36.14
N GLY A 163 18.74 -25.23 -35.41
CA GLY A 163 20.15 -25.26 -34.98
C GLY A 163 20.52 -26.47 -34.13
N VAL A 164 19.63 -26.90 -33.22
CA VAL A 164 19.83 -28.11 -32.41
C VAL A 164 19.77 -29.38 -33.27
N ARG A 165 18.90 -29.43 -34.28
CA ARG A 165 18.84 -30.55 -35.24
C ARG A 165 20.11 -30.65 -36.07
N ILE A 166 20.66 -29.52 -36.52
CA ILE A 166 21.92 -29.47 -37.27
C ILE A 166 23.10 -29.93 -36.40
N GLN A 167 23.18 -29.48 -35.13
CA GLN A 167 24.22 -29.91 -34.18
C GLN A 167 24.19 -31.43 -33.90
N HIS A 168 23.01 -32.06 -33.92
CA HIS A 168 22.85 -33.50 -33.72
C HIS A 168 23.06 -34.35 -34.99
N ALA A 169 23.18 -33.72 -36.17
CA ALA A 169 23.48 -34.42 -37.42
C ALA A 169 24.99 -34.67 -37.64
N GLU A 170 25.86 -34.01 -36.89
CA GLU A 170 27.33 -34.08 -37.01
C GLU A 170 28.16 -34.91 -35.99
N PRO A 171 27.64 -35.82 -35.12
CA PRO A 171 28.52 -36.61 -34.25
C PRO A 171 29.07 -37.93 -34.83
N GLN A 172 28.61 -38.42 -35.98
CA GLN A 172 28.95 -39.79 -36.43
C GLN A 172 29.74 -39.90 -37.75
N ALA A 173 29.93 -38.82 -38.50
CA ALA A 173 30.57 -38.90 -39.82
C ALA A 173 32.11 -38.85 -39.81
N ILE A 174 32.74 -38.61 -38.66
CA ILE A 174 34.21 -38.36 -38.59
C ILE A 174 34.99 -39.57 -38.04
N GLN A 175 34.34 -40.60 -37.47
CA GLN A 175 35.05 -41.68 -36.78
C GLN A 175 35.41 -42.91 -37.66
N GLU A 176 35.13 -42.89 -38.96
CA GLU A 176 35.40 -44.05 -39.86
C GLU A 176 36.58 -43.85 -40.84
N ARG A 177 37.41 -42.81 -40.65
CA ARG A 177 38.60 -42.57 -41.47
C ARG A 177 39.82 -42.20 -40.61
N ALA A 178 40.34 -43.17 -39.86
CA ALA A 178 41.70 -43.18 -39.35
C ALA A 178 42.22 -44.62 -39.28
#